data_AF-A0A962VBF2-F1
#
_entry.id   AF-A0A962VBF2-F1
#
_cell.length_a   1.000
_cell.length_b   1.000
_cell.length_c   1.000
_cell.angle_alpha   90.00
_cell.angle_beta   90.00
_cell.angle_gamma   90.00
#
_symmetry.space_group_name_H-M   'P 1'
#
loop_
_entity.id
_entity.type
_entity.pdbx_description
1 polymer ?
#
loop_
_entity_poly.entity_id
_entity_poly.type
_entity_poly.pdbx_seq_one_letter_code
_entity_poly.pdbx_strand_id
1 'polypeptide(L)'
;MNKSLGWFRALIWIGVAINMSFAVPALLWPNFLNASLGLPAQAIYPWLNNVGMLLIGVSLFYLPAGLQPQRWFTYSWLCVISRLIAVVFWIWLGNTSGYPDAFIPLLISDSLMFVLLAITLQMGLPPEGKFSVGNLLKLIGRGLSCLYVTLMKQRLSVGIIVALIALLGYTAWDNLLRKYPDPIYESAEEHFKYGAIGLDAENRIPLYLFEVMPTLCADLENGVTQWSELGFVFEPGMDTPIGLAKRHIGYPSVEGTCSLCHTGEYRKAADDTPV
;
A
#
# COMPACT_ATOMS: atom_id res chain seq x y z
N MET A 1 10.69 -41.95 8.25
CA MET A 1 10.76 -40.49 8.49
C MET A 1 11.28 -40.28 9.91
N ASN A 2 12.29 -39.43 10.12
CA ASN A 2 12.84 -39.14 11.46
C ASN A 2 11.76 -38.48 12.35
N LYS A 3 11.77 -38.79 13.67
CA LYS A 3 10.91 -38.17 14.69
C LYS A 3 10.85 -36.64 14.58
N SER A 4 11.97 -35.97 14.33
CA SER A 4 12.00 -34.50 14.17
C SER A 4 11.13 -34.00 13.02
N LEU A 5 11.08 -34.72 11.90
CA LEU A 5 10.20 -34.36 10.78
C LEU A 5 8.75 -34.71 11.02
N GLY A 6 8.47 -35.72 11.84
CA GLY A 6 7.12 -35.98 12.34
C GLY A 6 6.59 -34.76 13.10
N TRP A 7 7.40 -34.23 14.00
CA TRP A 7 7.08 -32.99 14.73
C TRP A 7 6.96 -31.77 13.81
N PHE A 8 7.88 -31.59 12.85
CA PHE A 8 7.77 -30.51 11.87
C PHE A 8 6.43 -30.53 11.14
N ARG A 9 6.00 -31.71 10.65
CA ARG A 9 4.71 -31.85 9.96
C ARG A 9 3.54 -31.52 10.87
N ALA A 10 3.55 -32.03 12.10
CA ALA A 10 2.51 -31.73 13.08
C ALA A 10 2.42 -30.23 13.37
N LEU A 11 3.56 -29.56 13.53
CA LEU A 11 3.65 -28.11 13.74
C LEU A 11 3.10 -27.32 12.55
N ILE A 12 3.36 -27.73 11.30
CA ILE A 12 2.75 -27.08 10.14
C ILE A 12 1.22 -27.14 10.21
N TRP A 13 0.64 -28.30 10.52
CA TRP A 13 -0.81 -28.44 10.65
C TRP A 13 -1.39 -27.65 11.81
N ILE A 14 -0.70 -27.62 12.96
CA ILE A 14 -1.07 -26.74 14.09
C ILE A 14 -1.06 -25.28 13.66
N GLY A 15 -0.01 -24.85 12.93
CA GLY A 15 0.09 -23.49 12.42
C GLY A 15 -0.99 -23.13 11.42
N VAL A 16 -1.41 -24.07 10.56
CA VAL A 16 -2.56 -23.90 9.67
C VAL A 16 -3.84 -23.75 10.48
N ALA A 17 -4.06 -24.56 11.52
CA ALA A 17 -5.23 -24.45 12.38
C ALA A 17 -5.28 -23.11 13.14
N ILE A 18 -4.15 -22.67 13.70
CA ILE A 18 -4.03 -21.35 14.36
C ILE A 18 -4.34 -20.23 13.35
N ASN A 19 -3.73 -20.28 12.16
CA ASN A 19 -4.03 -19.31 11.11
C ASN A 19 -5.53 -19.29 10.78
N MET A 20 -6.19 -20.44 10.69
CA MET A 20 -7.63 -20.52 10.39
C MET A 20 -8.49 -19.93 11.50
N SER A 21 -8.11 -20.12 12.77
CA SER A 21 -8.82 -19.52 13.91
C SER A 21 -8.77 -17.98 13.90
N PHE A 22 -7.76 -17.38 13.26
CA PHE A 22 -7.68 -15.94 13.06
C PHE A 22 -8.34 -15.52 11.74
N ALA A 23 -8.03 -16.22 10.65
CA ALA A 23 -8.40 -15.85 9.29
C ALA A 23 -9.92 -15.91 9.04
N VAL A 24 -10.59 -16.93 9.56
CA VAL A 24 -12.04 -17.11 9.35
C VAL A 24 -12.84 -16.01 10.05
N PRO A 25 -12.62 -15.70 11.35
CA PRO A 25 -13.23 -14.54 11.97
C PRO A 25 -12.84 -13.21 11.31
N ALA A 26 -11.59 -13.04 10.90
CA ALA A 26 -11.15 -11.83 10.20
C ALA A 26 -11.91 -11.61 8.88
N LEU A 27 -12.23 -12.68 8.15
CA LEU A 27 -12.92 -12.64 6.87
C LEU A 27 -14.44 -12.48 6.99
N LEU A 28 -15.06 -13.15 7.97
CA LEU A 28 -16.52 -13.25 8.07
C LEU A 28 -17.13 -12.36 9.18
N TRP A 29 -16.38 -12.11 10.26
CA TRP A 29 -16.84 -11.39 11.45
C TRP A 29 -15.76 -10.43 12.00
N PRO A 30 -15.31 -9.43 11.22
CA PRO A 30 -14.21 -8.53 11.60
C PRO A 30 -14.48 -7.76 12.92
N ASN A 31 -15.74 -7.40 13.19
CA ASN A 31 -16.13 -6.73 14.44
C ASN A 31 -15.91 -7.60 15.68
N PHE A 32 -16.24 -8.90 15.58
CA PHE A 32 -16.03 -9.84 16.67
C PHE A 32 -14.54 -9.98 16.97
N LEU A 33 -13.70 -10.08 15.93
CA LEU A 33 -12.26 -10.21 16.09
C LEU A 33 -11.63 -8.94 16.69
N ASN A 34 -11.99 -7.74 16.20
CA ASN A 34 -11.50 -6.48 16.75
C ASN A 34 -11.87 -6.33 18.23
N ALA A 35 -13.13 -6.60 18.59
CA ALA A 35 -13.58 -6.55 19.98
C ALA A 35 -12.81 -7.56 20.86
N SER A 36 -12.55 -8.77 20.36
CA SER A 36 -11.79 -9.78 21.10
C SER A 36 -10.32 -9.39 21.35
N LEU A 37 -9.76 -8.53 20.49
CA LEU A 37 -8.39 -8.01 20.59
C LEU A 37 -8.33 -6.64 21.31
N GLY A 38 -9.46 -6.09 21.75
CA GLY A 38 -9.53 -4.75 22.35
C GLY A 38 -9.26 -3.61 21.36
N LEU A 39 -9.43 -3.85 20.05
CA LEU A 39 -9.23 -2.87 19.00
C LEU A 39 -10.54 -2.10 18.69
N PRO A 40 -10.46 -0.81 18.33
CA PRO A 40 -11.65 -0.03 17.99
C PRO A 40 -12.34 -0.57 16.73
N ALA A 41 -13.65 -0.39 16.65
CA ALA A 41 -14.39 -0.66 15.43
C ALA A 41 -13.89 0.28 14.32
N GLN A 42 -13.53 -0.28 13.16
CA GLN A 42 -13.08 0.50 12.02
C GLN A 42 -14.26 0.81 11.10
N ALA A 43 -14.29 2.03 10.57
CA ALA A 43 -15.31 2.47 9.61
C ALA A 43 -15.22 1.73 8.26
N ILE A 44 -14.07 1.11 7.95
CA ILE A 44 -13.77 0.47 6.65
C ILE A 44 -13.22 -0.96 6.89
N TYR A 45 -14.10 -1.96 6.76
CA TYR A 45 -13.79 -3.39 6.95
C TYR A 45 -12.96 -4.12 5.89
N PRO A 46 -12.82 -3.66 4.62
CA PRO A 46 -12.08 -4.37 3.58
C PRO A 46 -10.67 -4.84 4.00
N TRP A 47 -9.97 -4.10 4.86
CA TRP A 47 -8.60 -4.45 5.26
C TRP A 47 -8.50 -5.72 6.09
N LEU A 48 -9.31 -5.85 7.15
CA LEU A 48 -9.30 -7.04 7.99
C LEU A 48 -9.84 -8.27 7.23
N ASN A 49 -10.87 -8.06 6.41
CA ASN A 49 -11.39 -9.10 5.52
C ASN A 49 -10.32 -9.57 4.52
N ASN A 50 -9.58 -8.63 3.92
CA ASN A 50 -8.50 -8.93 2.99
C ASN A 50 -7.37 -9.73 3.67
N VAL A 51 -6.99 -9.36 4.89
CA VAL A 51 -6.02 -10.13 5.70
C VAL A 51 -6.51 -11.56 5.93
N GLY A 52 -7.79 -11.73 6.30
CA GLY A 52 -8.41 -13.05 6.46
C GLY A 52 -8.33 -13.89 5.19
N MET A 53 -8.74 -13.32 4.04
CA MET A 53 -8.66 -13.99 2.74
C MET A 53 -7.21 -14.40 2.38
N LEU A 54 -6.25 -13.48 2.51
CA LEU A 54 -4.85 -13.76 2.17
C LEU A 54 -4.26 -14.84 3.09
N LEU A 55 -4.59 -14.82 4.39
CA LEU A 55 -4.07 -15.79 5.35
C LEU A 55 -4.61 -17.21 5.08
N ILE A 56 -5.83 -17.33 4.56
CA ILE A 56 -6.35 -18.61 4.04
C ILE A 56 -5.48 -19.10 2.89
N GLY A 57 -5.26 -18.26 1.88
CA GLY A 57 -4.42 -18.60 0.72
C GLY A 57 -2.99 -19.01 1.12
N VAL A 58 -2.36 -18.25 2.01
CA VAL A 58 -1.02 -18.55 2.55
C VAL A 58 -1.00 -19.89 3.30
N SER A 59 -2.06 -20.21 4.06
CA SER A 59 -2.14 -21.47 4.79
C SER A 59 -2.30 -22.68 3.87
N LEU A 60 -3.01 -22.53 2.74
CA LEU A 60 -3.06 -23.56 1.70
C LEU A 60 -1.67 -23.81 1.08
N PHE A 61 -0.88 -22.76 0.92
CA PHE A 61 0.51 -22.89 0.49
C PHE A 61 1.38 -23.58 1.56
N TYR A 62 1.05 -23.58 2.85
CA TYR A 62 1.85 -24.36 3.81
C TYR A 62 1.67 -25.89 3.71
N LEU A 63 0.61 -26.38 3.04
CA LEU A 63 0.26 -27.79 3.01
C LEU A 63 1.35 -28.71 2.42
N PRO A 64 2.03 -28.40 1.30
CA PRO A 64 3.09 -29.25 0.76
C PRO A 64 4.24 -29.48 1.74
N ALA A 65 4.59 -28.47 2.56
CA ALA A 65 5.60 -28.61 3.62
C ALA A 65 5.12 -29.56 4.74
N GLY A 66 3.83 -29.54 5.08
CA GLY A 66 3.23 -30.45 6.06
C GLY A 66 3.06 -31.90 5.56
N LEU A 67 3.00 -32.11 4.24
CA LEU A 67 2.87 -33.43 3.64
C LEU A 67 4.22 -34.10 3.38
N GLN A 68 5.15 -33.41 2.72
CA GLN A 68 6.43 -33.98 2.27
C GLN A 68 7.61 -33.00 2.46
N PRO A 69 8.01 -32.70 3.72
CA PRO A 69 9.04 -31.69 3.99
C PRO A 69 10.42 -32.04 3.44
N GLN A 70 10.76 -33.34 3.36
CA GLN A 70 12.07 -33.78 2.84
C GLN A 70 12.20 -33.59 1.34
N ARG A 71 11.12 -33.78 0.58
CA ARG A 71 11.14 -33.67 -0.88
C ARG A 71 11.31 -32.22 -1.33
N TRP A 72 10.70 -31.29 -0.59
CA TRP A 72 10.67 -29.87 -0.90
C TRP A 72 11.33 -29.08 0.24
N PHE A 73 12.59 -29.38 0.56
CA PHE A 73 13.27 -28.78 1.70
C PHE A 73 13.42 -27.25 1.57
N THR A 74 13.67 -26.72 0.36
CA THR A 74 13.68 -25.26 0.12
C THR A 74 12.33 -24.64 0.45
N TYR A 75 11.24 -25.28 0.01
CA TYR A 75 9.88 -24.81 0.29
C TYR A 75 9.54 -24.85 1.77
N SER A 76 9.98 -25.90 2.46
CA SER A 76 9.81 -26.04 3.91
C SER A 76 10.54 -24.93 4.67
N TRP A 77 11.74 -24.55 4.23
CA TRP A 77 12.46 -23.40 4.79
C TRP A 77 11.78 -22.07 4.50
N LEU A 78 11.16 -21.89 3.33
CA LEU A 78 10.36 -20.69 3.04
C LEU A 78 9.18 -20.55 4.02
N CYS A 79 8.55 -21.65 4.42
CA CYS A 79 7.50 -21.65 5.45
C CYS A 79 8.04 -21.27 6.84
N VAL A 80 9.30 -21.60 7.15
CA VAL A 80 9.94 -21.15 8.40
C VAL A 80 10.27 -19.66 8.33
N ILE A 81 10.84 -19.20 7.21
CA ILE A 81 11.22 -17.81 6.98
C ILE A 81 9.98 -16.90 7.01
N SER A 82 8.85 -17.34 6.46
CA SER A 82 7.61 -16.54 6.52
C SER A 82 7.15 -16.26 7.96
N ARG A 83 7.41 -17.19 8.91
CA ARG A 83 7.15 -16.95 10.34
C ARG A 83 8.11 -15.94 10.93
N LEU A 84 9.38 -15.95 10.55
CA LEU A 84 10.33 -14.91 10.97
C LEU A 84 9.92 -13.52 10.46
N ILE A 85 9.43 -13.43 9.23
CA ILE A 85 8.91 -12.17 8.67
C ILE A 85 7.73 -11.66 9.51
N ALA A 86 6.79 -12.55 9.89
CA ALA A 86 5.68 -12.21 10.76
C ALA A 86 6.16 -11.72 12.14
N VAL A 87 7.15 -12.37 12.75
CA VAL A 87 7.76 -11.92 14.02
C VAL A 87 8.32 -10.50 13.90
N VAL A 88 9.09 -10.21 12.85
CA VAL A 88 9.63 -8.86 12.62
C VAL A 88 8.50 -7.84 12.43
N PHE A 89 7.46 -8.20 11.69
CA PHE A 89 6.28 -7.36 11.49
C PHE A 89 5.56 -7.05 12.82
N TRP A 90 5.34 -8.04 13.68
CA TRP A 90 4.70 -7.83 14.98
C TRP A 90 5.55 -6.99 15.93
N ILE A 91 6.88 -7.14 15.91
CA ILE A 91 7.78 -6.26 16.66
C ILE A 91 7.63 -4.82 16.17
N TRP A 92 7.67 -4.60 14.86
CA TRP A 92 7.50 -3.26 14.30
C TRP A 92 6.14 -2.66 14.69
N LEU A 93 5.05 -3.40 14.53
CA LEU A 93 3.70 -2.94 14.83
C LEU A 93 3.48 -2.67 16.33
N GLY A 94 4.06 -3.51 17.20
CA GLY A 94 4.04 -3.28 18.65
C GLY A 94 4.78 -2.00 19.07
N ASN A 95 5.74 -1.51 18.27
CA ASN A 95 6.45 -0.27 18.55
C ASN A 95 5.84 0.98 17.90
N THR A 96 4.98 0.82 16.89
CA THR A 96 4.41 1.94 16.12
C THR A 96 2.90 2.14 16.33
N SER A 97 2.19 1.12 16.83
CA SER A 97 0.75 1.19 17.04
C SER A 97 0.38 1.82 18.39
N GLY A 98 -0.84 2.38 18.48
CA GLY A 98 -1.43 2.83 19.75
C GLY A 98 -1.98 1.70 20.63
N TYR A 99 -1.85 0.43 20.21
CA TYR A 99 -2.43 -0.75 20.88
C TYR A 99 -1.43 -1.91 20.96
N PRO A 100 -0.25 -1.72 21.57
CA PRO A 100 0.83 -2.73 21.58
C PRO A 100 0.38 -4.08 22.17
N ASP A 101 -0.43 -4.05 23.23
CA ASP A 101 -0.86 -5.25 23.96
C ASP A 101 -1.68 -6.21 23.10
N ALA A 102 -2.43 -5.69 22.13
CA ALA A 102 -3.24 -6.51 21.21
C ALA A 102 -2.39 -7.43 20.33
N PHE A 103 -1.11 -7.08 20.09
CA PHE A 103 -0.23 -7.80 19.18
C PHE A 103 0.73 -8.77 19.88
N ILE A 104 0.84 -8.71 21.22
CA ILE A 104 1.71 -9.61 22.01
C ILE A 104 1.37 -11.10 21.79
N PRO A 105 0.09 -11.53 21.82
CA PRO A 105 -0.23 -12.94 21.59
C PRO A 105 0.18 -13.45 20.20
N LEU A 106 0.04 -12.60 19.18
CA LEU A 106 0.42 -12.90 17.79
C LEU A 106 1.94 -13.03 17.67
N LEU A 107 2.69 -12.10 18.28
CA LEU A 107 4.14 -12.13 18.35
C LEU A 107 4.65 -13.41 19.02
N ILE A 108 4.07 -13.79 20.17
CA ILE A 108 4.45 -15.01 20.90
C ILE A 108 4.18 -16.25 20.04
N SER A 109 2.98 -16.34 19.45
CA SER A 109 2.58 -17.45 18.59
C SER A 109 3.54 -17.65 17.42
N ASP A 110 3.80 -16.60 16.63
CA ASP A 110 4.69 -16.70 15.47
C ASP A 110 6.16 -16.93 15.88
N SER A 111 6.61 -16.39 17.01
CA SER A 111 7.96 -16.63 17.54
C SER A 111 8.18 -18.08 17.94
N LEU A 112 7.23 -18.66 18.67
CA LEU A 112 7.27 -20.07 19.06
C LEU A 112 7.24 -20.97 17.82
N MET A 113 6.32 -20.69 16.89
CA MET A 113 6.23 -21.45 15.64
C MET A 113 7.51 -21.36 14.81
N PHE A 114 8.11 -20.18 14.68
CA PHE A 114 9.39 -20.00 13.99
C PHE A 114 10.48 -20.88 14.60
N VAL A 115 10.68 -20.80 15.93
CA VAL A 115 11.75 -21.54 16.62
C VAL A 115 11.52 -23.05 16.51
N LEU A 116 10.31 -23.52 16.80
CA LEU A 116 10.00 -24.94 16.77
C LEU A 116 10.11 -25.53 15.37
N LEU A 117 9.60 -24.84 14.34
CA LEU A 117 9.71 -25.27 12.95
C LEU A 117 11.18 -25.26 12.49
N ALA A 118 11.95 -24.22 12.81
CA ALA A 118 13.36 -24.12 12.43
C ALA A 118 14.19 -25.28 13.02
N ILE A 119 14.03 -25.55 14.31
CA ILE A 119 14.77 -26.62 15.01
C ILE A 119 14.39 -27.99 14.45
N THR A 120 13.09 -28.29 14.38
CA THR A 120 12.60 -29.60 13.93
C THR A 120 12.97 -29.89 12.47
N LEU A 121 12.95 -28.87 11.62
CA LEU A 121 13.38 -28.98 10.22
C LEU A 121 14.91 -29.18 10.11
N GLN A 122 15.70 -28.37 10.82
CA GLN A 122 17.17 -28.44 10.79
C GLN A 122 17.70 -29.79 11.28
N MET A 123 17.09 -30.36 12.33
CA MET A 123 17.45 -31.68 12.84
C MET A 123 16.99 -32.81 11.91
N GLY A 124 15.87 -32.60 11.21
CA GLY A 124 15.17 -33.61 10.44
C GLY A 124 15.67 -33.82 9.01
N LEU A 125 16.20 -32.77 8.37
CA LEU A 125 16.62 -32.79 6.97
C LEU A 125 17.96 -33.51 6.76
N PRO A 126 18.19 -34.09 5.56
CA PRO A 126 19.50 -34.60 5.19
C PRO A 126 20.53 -33.45 5.04
N PRO A 127 21.84 -33.73 5.09
CA PRO A 127 22.89 -32.70 5.11
C PRO A 127 22.78 -31.62 4.02
N GLU A 128 22.34 -32.00 2.83
CA GLU A 128 22.12 -31.11 1.68
C GLU A 128 20.93 -30.15 1.86
N GLY A 129 19.92 -30.52 2.66
CA GLY A 129 18.74 -29.71 2.91
C GLY A 129 18.85 -28.81 4.15
N LYS A 130 19.83 -29.07 5.01
CA LYS A 130 20.06 -28.28 6.23
C LYS A 130 20.50 -26.86 5.89
N PHE A 131 20.07 -25.91 6.70
CA PHE A 131 20.61 -24.57 6.67
C PHE A 131 22.10 -24.61 7.05
N SER A 132 22.95 -24.16 6.13
CA SER A 132 24.37 -23.93 6.34
C SER A 132 24.82 -22.86 5.35
N VAL A 133 25.86 -22.10 5.70
CA VAL A 133 26.43 -21.08 4.80
C VAL A 133 26.82 -21.71 3.46
N GLY A 134 27.42 -22.91 3.47
CA GLY A 134 27.79 -23.64 2.26
C GLY A 134 26.59 -24.02 1.37
N ASN A 135 25.50 -24.53 1.97
CA ASN A 135 24.30 -24.88 1.20
C ASN A 135 23.60 -23.64 0.66
N LEU A 136 23.58 -22.55 1.43
CA LEU A 136 23.01 -21.27 1.00
C LEU A 136 23.77 -20.69 -0.19
N LEU A 137 25.11 -20.64 -0.13
CA LEU A 137 25.94 -20.17 -1.24
C LEU A 137 25.77 -21.05 -2.49
N LYS A 138 25.68 -22.38 -2.33
CA LYS A 138 25.39 -23.29 -3.46
C LYS A 138 24.01 -23.04 -4.07
N LEU A 139 22.99 -22.80 -3.25
CA LEU A 139 21.64 -22.50 -3.72
C LEU A 139 21.60 -21.18 -4.49
N ILE A 140 22.16 -20.12 -3.90
CA ILE A 140 22.25 -18.79 -4.53
C ILE A 140 23.05 -18.89 -5.83
N GLY A 141 24.23 -19.54 -5.80
CA GLY A 141 25.06 -19.72 -6.99
C GLY A 141 24.32 -20.44 -8.11
N ARG A 142 23.63 -21.56 -7.82
CA ARG A 142 22.81 -22.28 -8.81
C ARG A 142 21.66 -21.41 -9.33
N GLY A 143 21.00 -20.66 -8.46
CA GLY A 143 19.93 -19.73 -8.83
C GLY A 143 20.42 -18.64 -9.77
N LEU A 144 21.53 -17.97 -9.42
CA LEU A 144 22.17 -16.94 -10.24
C LEU A 144 22.68 -17.49 -11.57
N SER A 145 23.29 -18.68 -11.59
CA SER A 145 23.71 -19.31 -12.85
C SER A 145 22.53 -19.68 -13.74
N CYS A 146 21.47 -20.25 -13.18
CA CYS A 146 20.24 -20.57 -13.93
C CYS A 146 19.59 -19.31 -14.50
N LEU A 147 19.49 -18.26 -13.67
CA LEU A 147 18.97 -16.96 -14.07
C LEU A 147 19.84 -16.37 -15.18
N TYR A 148 21.16 -16.33 -15.02
CA TYR A 148 22.09 -15.83 -16.03
C TYR A 148 21.95 -16.57 -17.36
N VAL A 149 21.96 -17.91 -17.35
CA VAL A 149 21.81 -18.71 -18.57
C VAL A 149 20.46 -18.45 -19.23
N THR A 150 19.39 -18.35 -18.45
CA THR A 150 18.03 -18.08 -18.97
C THR A 150 17.95 -16.68 -19.59
N LEU A 151 18.46 -15.67 -18.89
CA LEU A 151 18.47 -14.28 -19.35
C LEU A 151 19.34 -14.13 -20.61
N MET A 152 20.53 -14.75 -20.65
CA MET A 152 21.42 -14.70 -21.81
C MET A 152 20.84 -15.44 -23.02
N LYS A 153 20.17 -16.58 -22.79
CA LYS A 153 19.47 -17.31 -23.85
C LYS A 153 18.31 -16.50 -24.42
N GLN A 154 17.62 -15.72 -23.59
CA GLN A 154 16.47 -14.88 -23.98
C GLN A 154 16.83 -13.38 -24.07
N ARG A 155 18.11 -13.05 -24.31
CA ARG A 155 18.63 -11.68 -24.19
C ARG A 155 17.85 -10.62 -24.98
N LEU A 156 17.31 -11.00 -26.14
CA LEU A 156 16.51 -10.10 -26.96
C LEU A 156 15.15 -9.81 -26.30
N SER A 157 14.42 -10.85 -25.90
CA SER A 157 13.14 -10.71 -25.20
C SER A 157 13.29 -9.98 -23.87
N VAL A 158 14.34 -10.28 -23.11
CA VAL A 158 14.69 -9.56 -21.88
C VAL A 158 14.97 -8.09 -22.18
N GLY A 159 15.76 -7.79 -23.21
CA GLY A 159 16.05 -6.42 -23.64
C GLY A 159 14.78 -5.65 -24.00
N ILE A 160 13.86 -6.28 -24.75
CA ILE A 160 12.55 -5.70 -25.09
C ILE A 160 11.73 -5.44 -23.82
N ILE A 161 11.61 -6.41 -22.92
CA ILE A 161 10.85 -6.25 -21.67
C ILE A 161 11.44 -5.13 -20.81
N VAL A 162 12.77 -5.07 -20.68
CA VAL A 162 13.45 -4.00 -19.93
C VAL A 162 13.18 -2.64 -20.59
N ALA A 163 13.25 -2.54 -21.92
CA ALA A 163 12.93 -1.31 -22.63
C ALA A 163 11.47 -0.89 -22.45
N LEU A 164 10.54 -1.85 -22.48
CA LEU A 164 9.11 -1.60 -22.23
C LEU A 164 8.86 -1.15 -20.79
N ILE A 165 9.46 -1.81 -19.80
CA ILE A 165 9.36 -1.40 -18.39
C ILE A 165 9.97 -0.02 -18.19
N ALA A 166 11.11 0.28 -18.82
CA ALA A 166 11.73 1.59 -18.73
C ALA A 166 10.84 2.68 -19.38
N LEU A 167 10.24 2.39 -20.54
CA LEU A 167 9.32 3.29 -21.21
C LEU A 167 8.05 3.51 -20.37
N LEU A 168 7.45 2.45 -19.86
CA LEU A 168 6.27 2.52 -18.97
C LEU A 168 6.60 3.26 -17.67
N GLY A 169 7.75 3.00 -17.07
CA GLY A 169 8.22 3.67 -15.86
C GLY A 169 8.47 5.16 -16.10
N TYR A 170 9.11 5.52 -17.21
CA TYR A 170 9.34 6.91 -17.60
C TYR A 170 8.02 7.64 -17.87
N THR A 171 7.12 7.04 -18.65
CA THR A 171 5.81 7.64 -18.96
C THR A 171 4.95 7.79 -17.71
N ALA A 172 4.91 6.80 -16.82
CA ALA A 172 4.21 6.89 -15.55
C ALA A 172 4.81 7.99 -14.66
N TRP A 173 6.15 8.07 -14.56
CA TRP A 173 6.80 9.14 -13.81
C TRP A 173 6.48 10.52 -14.39
N ASP A 174 6.61 10.70 -15.70
CA ASP A 174 6.38 11.98 -16.38
C ASP A 174 4.93 12.44 -16.22
N ASN A 175 3.95 11.53 -16.31
CA ASN A 175 2.52 11.87 -16.28
C ASN A 175 1.89 11.84 -14.89
N LEU A 176 2.51 11.24 -13.88
CA LEU A 176 1.91 11.11 -12.53
C LEU A 176 2.74 11.73 -11.40
N LEU A 177 4.07 11.79 -11.53
CA LEU A 177 4.97 12.09 -10.41
C LEU A 177 5.90 13.28 -10.66
N ARG A 178 6.19 13.62 -11.91
CA ARG A 178 7.11 14.70 -12.27
C ARG A 178 6.58 16.04 -11.78
N LYS A 179 7.34 16.69 -10.89
CA LYS A 179 7.02 18.00 -10.35
C LYS A 179 7.55 19.10 -11.27
N TYR A 180 6.70 20.04 -11.61
CA TYR A 180 7.07 21.27 -12.30
C TYR A 180 7.15 22.42 -11.28
N PRO A 181 7.91 23.49 -11.57
CA PRO A 181 7.95 24.67 -10.72
C PRO A 181 6.56 25.27 -10.57
N ASP A 182 6.17 25.57 -9.33
CA ASP A 182 4.92 26.29 -9.05
C ASP A 182 5.06 27.76 -9.50
N PRO A 183 3.97 28.43 -9.93
CA PRO A 183 3.99 29.86 -10.24
C PRO A 183 4.52 30.70 -9.07
N ILE A 184 5.36 31.69 -9.38
CA ILE A 184 5.89 32.64 -8.40
C ILE A 184 5.22 33.98 -8.67
N TYR A 185 4.57 34.53 -7.65
CA TYR A 185 3.87 35.82 -7.69
C TYR A 185 4.72 36.91 -7.06
N GLU A 186 4.64 38.13 -7.59
CA GLU A 186 5.49 39.25 -7.14
C GLU A 186 5.02 39.83 -5.80
N SER A 187 3.70 39.86 -5.58
CA SER A 187 3.10 40.41 -4.37
C SER A 187 2.66 39.32 -3.39
N ALA A 188 2.73 39.63 -2.09
CA ALA A 188 2.22 38.75 -1.05
C ALA A 188 0.70 38.53 -1.15
N GLU A 189 -0.03 39.54 -1.64
CA GLU A 189 -1.47 39.46 -1.86
C GLU A 189 -1.82 38.43 -2.95
N GLU A 190 -1.17 38.52 -4.10
CA GLU A 190 -1.39 37.59 -5.21
C GLU A 190 -0.93 36.17 -4.86
N HIS A 191 0.19 36.05 -4.13
CA HIS A 191 0.62 34.77 -3.59
C HIS A 191 -0.38 34.19 -2.59
N PHE A 192 -1.04 35.01 -1.78
CA PHE A 192 -2.09 34.53 -0.87
C PHE A 192 -3.35 34.07 -1.62
N LYS A 193 -3.70 34.74 -2.73
CA LYS A 193 -4.85 34.41 -3.57
C LYS A 193 -4.63 33.12 -4.39
N TYR A 194 -3.45 32.96 -5.01
CA TYR A 194 -3.20 31.95 -6.05
C TYR A 194 -1.97 31.07 -5.83
N GLY A 195 -1.28 31.23 -4.70
CA GLY A 195 -0.08 30.45 -4.33
C GLY A 195 -0.42 29.06 -3.83
N ALA A 196 0.25 28.07 -4.40
CA ALA A 196 0.16 26.68 -3.98
C ALA A 196 0.75 26.50 -2.57
N ILE A 197 0.04 25.82 -1.68
CA ILE A 197 0.47 25.58 -0.29
C ILE A 197 1.07 24.20 -0.08
N GLY A 198 1.11 23.37 -1.14
CA GLY A 198 1.78 22.06 -1.11
C GLY A 198 0.88 20.94 -0.61
N LEU A 199 -0.40 20.95 -1.01
CA LEU A 199 -1.31 19.86 -0.68
C LEU A 199 -0.94 18.57 -1.42
N ASP A 200 -1.27 17.44 -0.79
CA ASP A 200 -1.06 16.12 -1.38
C ASP A 200 -1.94 15.90 -2.62
N ALA A 201 -1.55 14.95 -3.47
CA ALA A 201 -2.23 14.66 -4.74
C ALA A 201 -3.73 14.34 -4.59
N GLU A 202 -4.14 13.81 -3.44
CA GLU A 202 -5.53 13.47 -3.12
C GLU A 202 -6.43 14.70 -2.92
N ASN A 203 -5.84 15.86 -2.63
CA ASN A 203 -6.54 17.13 -2.40
C ASN A 203 -6.50 18.06 -3.63
N ARG A 204 -6.20 17.50 -4.80
CA ARG A 204 -6.10 18.24 -6.05
C ARG A 204 -7.13 17.75 -7.05
N ILE A 205 -7.60 18.66 -7.89
CA ILE A 205 -8.53 18.36 -8.98
C ILE A 205 -7.79 18.58 -10.29
N PRO A 206 -7.74 17.60 -11.22
CA PRO A 206 -7.17 17.83 -12.55
C PRO A 206 -7.83 19.05 -13.21
N LEU A 207 -7.01 19.94 -13.79
CA LEU A 207 -7.46 21.26 -14.25
C LEU A 207 -8.59 21.14 -15.28
N TYR A 208 -8.46 20.21 -16.22
CA TYR A 208 -9.49 19.93 -17.23
C TYR A 208 -10.79 19.37 -16.65
N LEU A 209 -10.74 18.64 -15.52
CA LEU A 209 -11.96 18.23 -14.81
C LEU A 209 -12.59 19.41 -14.11
N PHE A 210 -11.79 20.25 -13.45
CA PHE A 210 -12.27 21.47 -12.81
C PHE A 210 -12.94 22.41 -13.82
N GLU A 211 -12.34 22.64 -14.98
CA GLU A 211 -12.88 23.51 -16.03
C GLU A 211 -14.22 23.04 -16.58
N VAL A 212 -14.39 21.72 -16.80
CA VAL A 212 -15.61 21.18 -17.42
C VAL A 212 -16.74 20.87 -16.44
N MET A 213 -16.44 20.78 -15.13
CA MET A 213 -17.38 20.26 -14.14
C MET A 213 -18.71 21.02 -14.06
N PRO A 214 -18.76 22.37 -14.07
CA PRO A 214 -20.03 23.09 -14.07
C PRO A 214 -20.87 22.73 -15.30
N THR A 215 -20.28 22.77 -16.48
CA THR A 215 -20.97 22.44 -17.74
C THR A 215 -21.45 20.98 -17.78
N LEU A 216 -20.64 20.03 -17.32
CA LEU A 216 -21.01 18.61 -17.29
C LEU A 216 -22.18 18.33 -16.34
N CYS A 217 -22.29 19.10 -15.27
CA CYS A 217 -23.28 18.94 -14.21
C CYS A 217 -24.46 19.93 -14.31
N ALA A 218 -24.57 20.68 -15.42
CA ALA A 218 -25.56 21.75 -15.57
C ALA A 218 -27.01 21.24 -15.52
N ASP A 219 -27.27 20.01 -15.98
CA ASP A 219 -28.62 19.42 -16.02
C ASP A 219 -29.09 18.81 -14.68
N LEU A 220 -28.28 18.90 -13.62
CA LEU A 220 -28.71 18.49 -12.28
C LEU A 220 -29.76 19.44 -11.72
N GLU A 221 -30.59 18.97 -10.79
CA GLU A 221 -31.68 19.78 -10.18
C GLU A 221 -31.19 21.10 -9.57
N ASN A 222 -29.93 21.14 -9.09
CA ASN A 222 -29.22 22.34 -8.64
C ASN A 222 -27.88 22.51 -9.37
N GLY A 223 -27.84 22.11 -10.65
CA GLY A 223 -26.67 22.28 -11.51
C GLY A 223 -26.34 23.75 -11.70
N VAL A 224 -25.06 24.06 -11.81
CA VAL A 224 -24.56 25.40 -12.10
C VAL A 224 -23.85 25.41 -13.44
N THR A 225 -23.88 26.52 -14.15
CA THR A 225 -23.17 26.63 -15.44
C THR A 225 -21.76 27.17 -15.29
N GLN A 226 -21.48 27.84 -14.17
CA GLN A 226 -20.19 28.45 -13.87
C GLN A 226 -19.87 28.35 -12.36
N TRP A 227 -18.59 28.32 -12.03
CA TRP A 227 -18.12 28.20 -10.64
C TRP A 227 -18.57 29.35 -9.74
N SER A 228 -18.76 30.55 -10.27
CA SER A 228 -19.18 31.71 -9.46
C SER A 228 -20.61 31.59 -8.90
N GLU A 229 -21.47 30.75 -9.49
CA GLU A 229 -22.79 30.44 -8.92
C GLU A 229 -22.67 29.65 -7.59
N LEU A 230 -21.54 28.97 -7.37
CA LEU A 230 -21.21 28.28 -6.12
C LEU A 230 -20.42 29.17 -5.15
N GLY A 231 -20.30 30.48 -5.44
CA GLY A 231 -19.62 31.43 -4.57
C GLY A 231 -18.12 31.56 -4.78
N PHE A 232 -17.56 30.96 -5.84
CA PHE A 232 -16.17 31.21 -6.23
C PHE A 232 -15.99 32.62 -6.79
N VAL A 233 -14.97 33.33 -6.33
CA VAL A 233 -14.66 34.72 -6.69
C VAL A 233 -13.59 34.74 -7.78
N PHE A 234 -13.82 35.50 -8.86
CA PHE A 234 -12.90 35.61 -9.98
C PHE A 234 -12.42 37.05 -10.17
N GLU A 235 -11.11 37.23 -10.32
CA GLU A 235 -10.54 38.53 -10.70
C GLU A 235 -10.41 38.66 -12.23
N PRO A 236 -10.55 39.89 -12.79
CA PRO A 236 -10.34 40.11 -14.22
C PRO A 236 -8.95 39.66 -14.67
N GLY A 237 -8.92 38.80 -15.70
CA GLY A 237 -7.66 38.27 -16.26
C GLY A 237 -7.13 37.01 -15.60
N MET A 238 -7.79 36.50 -14.55
CA MET A 238 -7.44 35.25 -13.90
C MET A 238 -8.34 34.11 -14.38
N ASP A 239 -7.75 32.93 -14.59
CA ASP A 239 -8.46 31.74 -15.09
C ASP A 239 -8.78 30.70 -14.00
N THR A 240 -8.27 30.89 -12.79
CA THR A 240 -8.73 30.21 -11.57
C THR A 240 -9.36 31.24 -10.62
N PRO A 241 -10.35 30.83 -9.82
CA PRO A 241 -10.88 31.70 -8.78
C PRO A 241 -9.87 31.91 -7.66
N ILE A 242 -10.07 32.99 -6.90
CA ILE A 242 -9.36 33.20 -5.63
C ILE A 242 -9.56 31.95 -4.76
N GLY A 243 -8.47 31.47 -4.17
CA GLY A 243 -8.51 30.25 -3.35
C GLY A 243 -8.10 28.99 -4.08
N LEU A 244 -7.90 29.02 -5.40
CA LEU A 244 -7.41 27.88 -6.16
C LEU A 244 -6.09 28.20 -6.86
N ALA A 245 -5.04 27.47 -6.48
CA ALA A 245 -3.72 27.57 -7.09
C ALA A 245 -3.56 26.53 -8.19
N LYS A 246 -2.97 26.95 -9.32
CA LYS A 246 -2.51 26.02 -10.35
C LYS A 246 -1.24 25.30 -9.89
N ARG A 247 -1.26 23.98 -10.04
CA ARG A 247 -0.13 23.12 -9.72
C ARG A 247 0.03 22.03 -10.77
N HIS A 248 1.27 21.75 -11.18
CA HIS A 248 1.55 20.70 -12.17
C HIS A 248 2.49 19.65 -11.58
N ILE A 249 1.90 18.53 -11.16
CA ILE A 249 2.63 17.32 -10.76
C ILE A 249 2.08 16.16 -11.57
N GLY A 250 2.85 15.74 -12.58
CA GLY A 250 2.41 14.81 -13.60
C GLY A 250 1.46 15.47 -14.62
N TYR A 251 0.29 15.88 -14.14
CA TYR A 251 -0.75 16.56 -14.92
C TYR A 251 -1.10 17.93 -14.30
N PRO A 252 -1.66 18.87 -15.09
CA PRO A 252 -2.12 20.15 -14.57
C PRO A 252 -3.33 19.94 -13.66
N SER A 253 -3.32 20.60 -12.51
CA SER A 253 -4.33 20.49 -11.48
C SER A 253 -4.54 21.82 -10.77
N VAL A 254 -5.66 21.95 -10.06
CA VAL A 254 -5.89 22.99 -9.06
C VAL A 254 -5.85 22.40 -7.67
N GLU A 255 -5.31 23.16 -6.72
CA GLU A 255 -5.35 22.84 -5.29
C GLU A 255 -5.92 24.02 -4.50
N GLY A 256 -6.58 23.72 -3.38
CA GLY A 256 -7.05 24.75 -2.46
C GLY A 256 -5.88 25.51 -1.82
N THR A 257 -6.02 26.83 -1.73
CA THR A 257 -5.12 27.70 -0.98
C THR A 257 -5.82 28.18 0.30
N CYS A 258 -5.10 28.93 1.15
CA CYS A 258 -5.70 29.54 2.34
C CYS A 258 -6.86 30.48 2.02
N SER A 259 -6.79 31.21 0.89
CA SER A 259 -7.83 32.19 0.50
C SER A 259 -9.14 31.54 0.08
N LEU A 260 -9.17 30.23 -0.17
CA LEU A 260 -10.43 29.50 -0.45
C LEU A 260 -11.45 29.66 0.69
N CYS A 261 -10.95 29.70 1.93
CA CYS A 261 -11.78 29.84 3.13
C CYS A 261 -11.56 31.19 3.85
N HIS A 262 -10.43 31.86 3.59
CA HIS A 262 -10.05 33.12 4.26
C HIS A 262 -10.19 34.36 3.36
N THR A 263 -11.07 34.30 2.36
CA THR A 263 -11.48 35.44 1.54
C THR A 263 -12.98 35.37 1.31
N GLY A 264 -13.60 36.52 1.11
CA GLY A 264 -15.00 36.64 0.80
C GLY A 264 -15.30 38.04 0.32
N GLU A 265 -16.47 38.21 -0.29
CA GLU A 265 -16.93 39.50 -0.77
C GLU A 265 -18.06 40.01 0.11
N TYR A 266 -18.15 41.33 0.23
CA TYR A 266 -19.30 41.99 0.86
C TYR A 266 -19.80 43.12 -0.01
N ARG A 267 -21.09 43.44 0.13
CA ARG A 267 -21.69 44.61 -0.50
C ARG A 267 -21.87 45.71 0.53
N LYS A 268 -21.52 46.95 0.18
CA LYS A 268 -21.70 48.10 1.08
C LYS A 268 -23.16 48.57 1.10
N ALA A 269 -23.85 48.46 -0.04
CA ALA A 269 -25.30 48.61 -0.18
C ALA A 269 -25.90 47.44 -0.99
N ALA A 270 -27.23 47.29 -0.99
CA ALA A 270 -27.90 46.14 -1.61
C ALA A 270 -27.66 46.03 -3.14
N ASP A 271 -27.45 47.17 -3.79
CA ASP A 271 -27.26 47.37 -5.23
C ASP A 271 -25.79 47.53 -5.64
N ASP A 272 -24.85 47.56 -4.69
CA ASP A 272 -23.43 47.65 -4.98
C ASP A 272 -22.88 46.32 -5.52
N THR A 273 -21.91 46.43 -6.44
CA THR A 273 -21.05 45.30 -6.81
C THR A 273 -20.28 44.83 -5.56
N PRO A 274 -20.24 43.52 -5.27
CA PRO A 274 -19.41 42.99 -4.19
C PRO A 274 -17.94 43.42 -4.32
N VAL A 275 -17.30 43.68 -3.18
CA VAL A 275 -15.86 43.98 -3.04
C VAL A 275 -15.21 43.13 -1.97
#